data_AF-A0A2G9PJ65-F1
#
_entry.id   AF-A0A2G9PJ65-F1
#
_cell.length_a   1.000
_cell.length_b   1.000
_cell.length_c   1.000
_cell.angle_alpha   90.00
_cell.angle_beta   90.00
_cell.angle_gamma   90.00
#
_symmetry.space_group_name_H-M   'P 1'
#
loop_
_entity.id
_entity.type
_entity.pdbx_description
1 polymer ?
#
loop_
_entity_poly.entity_id
_entity_poly.type
_entity_poly.pdbx_seq_one_letter_code
_entity_poly.pdbx_strand_id
1 'polypeptide(L)' 'MSIKPEDCLVIEDSAIGVNSAFNAKMKCIAVPNRFTRFQDFDKAVHVLNNLTRDAMILNRKL' A
#
# COMPACT_ATOMS: atom_id res chain seq x y z
N MET A 1 8.79 -19.19 9.76
CA MET A 1 7.53 -18.68 10.35
C MET A 1 6.42 -18.94 9.36
N SER A 2 5.26 -19.41 9.82
CA SER A 2 4.09 -19.66 8.98
C SER A 2 2.97 -18.71 9.40
N ILE A 3 3.02 -17.48 8.90
CA ILE A 3 1.97 -16.47 9.08
C ILE A 3 1.07 -16.49 7.85
N LYS A 4 -0.25 -16.38 8.06
CA LYS A 4 -1.20 -16.33 6.94
C LYS A 4 -1.09 -14.97 6.23
N PRO A 5 -1.20 -14.91 4.89
CA PRO A 5 -1.07 -13.65 4.16
C PRO A 5 -2.03 -12.54 4.62
N GLU A 6 -3.25 -12.90 5.01
CA GLU A 6 -4.25 -11.95 5.52
C GLU A 6 -3.87 -11.28 6.86
N ASP A 7 -2.95 -11.89 7.60
CA ASP A 7 -2.36 -11.39 8.85
C ASP A 7 -1.09 -10.57 8.60
N CYS A 8 -0.63 -10.46 7.35
CA CYS A 8 0.50 -9.64 6.94
C CYS A 8 0.03 -8.26 6.47
N LEU A 9 0.86 -7.24 6.74
CA LEU A 9 0.71 -5.88 6.22
C LEU A 9 1.97 -5.49 5.42
N VAL A 10 1.76 -5.05 4.18
CA VAL A 10 2.83 -4.58 3.29
C VAL A 10 2.76 -3.06 3.18
N ILE A 11 3.92 -2.40 3.18
CA ILE A 11 4.07 -0.98 2.87
C ILE A 11 4.92 -0.87 1.60
N GLU A 12 4.37 -0.25 0.55
CA GLU A 12 5.00 -0.22 -0.77
C GLU A 12 4.93 1.19 -1.39
N ASP A 13 5.94 1.58 -2.16
CA ASP A 13 5.98 2.88 -2.82
C ASP A 13 5.55 2.80 -4.30
N SER A 14 5.53 1.61 -4.90
CA SER A 14 5.26 1.40 -6.33
C SER A 14 4.00 0.58 -6.59
N ALA A 15 3.32 0.85 -7.70
CA ALA A 15 2.14 0.08 -8.11
C ALA A 15 2.46 -1.40 -8.37
N ILE A 16 3.68 -1.72 -8.81
CA ILE A 16 4.12 -3.10 -8.99
C ILE A 16 4.13 -3.83 -7.65
N GLY A 17 4.74 -3.23 -6.62
CA GLY A 17 4.76 -3.78 -5.27
C GLY A 17 3.35 -3.96 -4.67
N VAL A 18 2.47 -2.96 -4.86
CA VAL A 18 1.07 -3.07 -4.42
C VAL A 18 0.36 -4.23 -5.11
N ASN A 19 0.53 -4.41 -6.42
CA ASN A 19 -0.07 -5.52 -7.15
C ASN A 19 0.48 -6.88 -6.70
N SER A 20 1.79 -6.96 -6.41
CA SER A 20 2.41 -8.17 -5.86
C SER A 20 1.81 -8.53 -4.50
N ALA A 21 1.65 -7.56 -3.59
CA ALA A 21 1.03 -7.78 -2.28
C ALA A 21 -0.43 -8.24 -2.40
N PHE A 22 -1.21 -7.59 -3.27
CA PHE A 22 -2.60 -7.96 -3.55
C PHE A 22 -2.71 -9.41 -4.07
N ASN A 23 -1.87 -9.79 -5.04
CA ASN A 23 -1.85 -11.14 -5.61
C ASN A 23 -1.39 -12.19 -4.59
N ALA A 24 -0.53 -11.81 -3.64
CA ALA A 24 -0.15 -12.64 -2.50
C ALA A 24 -1.23 -12.74 -1.41
N LYS A 25 -2.38 -12.08 -1.58
CA LYS A 25 -3.49 -12.00 -0.61
C LYS A 25 -3.12 -11.27 0.69
N MET A 26 -2.16 -10.35 0.63
CA MET A 26 -1.75 -9.51 1.75
C MET A 26 -2.43 -8.14 1.70
N LYS A 27 -2.67 -7.52 2.86
CA LYS A 27 -3.10 -6.12 2.93
C LYS A 27 -1.92 -5.23 2.57
N CYS A 28 -2.16 -4.19 1.77
CA CYS A 28 -1.11 -3.25 1.35
C CYS A 28 -1.52 -1.80 1.59
N ILE A 29 -0.62 -1.02 2.18
CA ILE A 29 -0.69 0.44 2.25
C ILE A 29 0.35 0.99 1.28
N ALA A 30 -0.08 1.80 0.32
CA ALA A 30 0.81 2.48 -0.59
C ALA A 30 1.33 3.79 0.02
N VAL A 31 2.60 4.11 -0.18
CA VAL A 31 3.23 5.39 0.18
C VAL A 31 4.03 5.91 -1.01
N PRO A 32 3.37 6.50 -2.01
CA PRO A 32 4.02 6.91 -3.25
C PRO A 32 5.03 8.03 -2.99
N ASN A 33 6.10 8.06 -3.78
CA ASN A 33 7.10 9.12 -3.73
C ASN A 33 7.12 9.92 -5.04
N ARG A 34 8.10 10.82 -5.18
CA ARG A 34 8.22 11.68 -6.37
C ARG A 34 8.34 10.93 -7.70
N PHE A 35 8.70 9.66 -7.70
CA PHE A 35 8.83 8.84 -8.91
C PHE A 35 7.58 8.01 -9.20
N THR A 36 6.82 7.65 -8.17
CA THR A 36 5.72 6.68 -8.28
C THR A 36 4.34 7.28 -8.09
N ARG A 37 4.22 8.54 -7.63
CA ARG A 37 2.92 9.22 -7.35
C ARG A 37 1.92 9.26 -8.51
N PHE A 38 2.37 9.04 -9.73
CA PHE A 38 1.54 9.04 -10.94
C PHE A 38 1.00 7.66 -11.32
N GLN A 39 1.42 6.60 -10.60
CA GLN A 39 0.99 5.23 -10.85
C GLN A 39 -0.37 4.96 -10.20
N ASP A 40 -1.00 3.86 -10.62
CA ASP A 40 -2.29 3.41 -10.10
C ASP A 40 -2.11 2.57 -8.82
N PHE A 41 -2.77 2.99 -7.74
CA PHE A 41 -2.72 2.35 -6.43
C PHE A 41 -4.09 1.78 -6.00
N ASP A 42 -5.01 1.54 -6.93
CA ASP A 42 -6.37 1.03 -6.66
C ASP A 42 -6.43 -0.35 -6.02
N LYS A 43 -5.31 -1.08 -5.89
CA LYS A 43 -5.25 -2.33 -5.12
C LYS A 43 -4.80 -2.15 -3.67
N ALA A 44 -4.27 -0.98 -3.30
CA ALA A 44 -3.94 -0.67 -1.92
C ALA A 44 -5.22 -0.46 -1.09
N VAL A 45 -5.18 -0.86 0.17
CA VAL A 45 -6.27 -0.59 1.15
C VAL A 45 -6.30 0.90 1.45
N HIS A 46 -5.12 1.49 1.71
CA HIS A 46 -4.93 2.92 1.86
C HIS A 46 -3.72 3.40 1.06
N VAL A 47 -3.76 4.67 0.67
CA VAL A 47 -2.63 5.42 0.13
C VAL A 47 -2.32 6.52 1.15
N LEU A 48 -1.09 6.55 1.66
CA LEU A 48 -0.61 7.59 2.56
C LEU A 48 0.27 8.59 1.81
N ASN A 49 0.32 9.83 2.31
CA ASN A 49 1.23 10.85 1.79
C ASN A 49 2.69 10.65 2.24
N ASN A 50 2.92 10.06 3.41
CA ASN A 50 4.23 9.84 4.01
C ASN A 50 4.16 8.74 5.11
N LEU A 51 5.29 8.47 5.76
CA LEU A 51 5.41 7.58 6.93
C LEU A 51 5.87 8.34 8.19
N THR A 52 5.51 9.61 8.32
CA THR A 52 5.78 10.41 9.52
C THR A 52 4.56 10.40 10.46
N ARG A 53 4.70 11.01 11.65
CA ARG A 53 3.65 11.02 12.68
C ARG A 53 2.35 11.68 12.20
N ASP A 54 2.44 12.59 11.25
CA ASP A 54 1.36 13.37 10.63
C ASP A 54 0.84 12.75 9.32
N ALA A 55 1.14 11.47 9.06
CA ALA A 55 0.66 10.78 7.87
C ALA A 55 -0.86 10.88 7.72
N MET A 56 -1.30 11.16 6.50
CA MET A 56 -2.71 11.27 6.13
C MET A 56 -3.07 10.21 5.09
N ILE A 57 -4.25 9.60 5.27
CA ILE A 57 -4.86 8.73 4.28
C ILE A 57 -5.45 9.60 3.16
N LEU A 58 -4.96 9.39 1.94
CA LEU A 58 -5.33 10.17 0.74
C LEU A 58 -6.57 9.62 0.03
N ASN A 59 -6.82 8.30 0.12
CA ASN A 59 -7.98 7.65 -0.48
C ASN A 59 -8.97 7.17 0.59
N ARG A 60 -10.25 7.46 0.40
CA ARG A 60 -11.31 6.84 1.21
C ARG A 60 -11.99 5.76 0.37
N LYS A 61 -11.60 4.51 0.58
CA LYS A 61 -12.43 3.37 0.19
C LYS A 61 -13.43 3.14 1.32
N LEU A 62 -14.70 3.40 1.03
CA LEU A 62 -15.83 3.07 1.91
C LEU A 62 -15.92 1.55 2.10
#